data_AF-A0A975RLT3-F1
#
_entry.id   AF-A0A975RLT3-F1
#
_cell.length_a   1.000
_cell.length_b   1.000
_cell.length_c   1.000
_cell.angle_alpha   90.00
_cell.angle_beta   90.00
_cell.angle_gamma   90.00
#
_symmetry.space_group_name_H-M   'P 1'
#
loop_
_entity.id
_entity.type
_entity.pdbx_description
1 polymer ?
#
loop_
_entity_poly.entity_id
_entity_poly.type
_entity_poly.pdbx_seq_one_letter_code
_entity_poly.pdbx_strand_id
1 'polypeptide(L)'
;MKLVKQLGAGGFGVVDLVTDDKGMPFARKTFSNSQNFSEEMVSNVRKRFIREAKMQQGLRHRNIVPVVGENLEGDKPYYLMPVALSSLGDDLDKDRTCGGNFISVISDIVAALEELHSLDIYHRDLKPHNILRFQEGDSQFYAVSDFGLISQKDSTLSKLTTTGMAKGSDYYTAPEITADLRRASAQSDIYSLGCILHDIVGQKDRVPCQEIKEDGDYAQVLLGCTRTDPARRFKSVRAFLDALISIDPKAPALQNDQAKELAEHLEKPGPMTPAIWSRFVEFVEDNLASEDGKSLLRKLSLERIEELCGQAPDNAGRLAVVYAEWVASSGFNFDACDGIADRLSALISSVPITAKVECLMALLLMGTSHNRWYVERMFVSLCSADLDEPVAKRLAIEFRASDEKVCRAVSHLERSIHVSRTSLHPLLAHTLGEIC
;
A
#
# COMPACT_ATOMS: atom_id res chain seq x y z
N MET A 1 -12.23 -15.78 -31.87
CA MET A 1 -10.90 -15.27 -31.46
C MET A 1 -9.86 -15.53 -32.53
N LYS A 2 -9.28 -14.46 -33.09
CA LYS A 2 -8.19 -14.51 -34.08
C LYS A 2 -6.85 -14.19 -33.41
N LEU A 3 -5.82 -15.00 -33.66
CA LEU A 3 -4.46 -14.73 -33.18
C LEU A 3 -3.83 -13.56 -33.95
N VAL A 4 -3.24 -12.60 -33.21
CA VAL A 4 -2.54 -11.44 -33.79
C VAL A 4 -1.02 -11.62 -33.66
N LYS A 5 -0.52 -11.79 -32.44
CA LYS A 5 0.90 -12.03 -32.15
C LYS A 5 1.06 -12.68 -30.79
N GLN A 6 2.20 -13.33 -30.56
CA GLN A 6 2.58 -13.79 -29.23
C GLN A 6 3.11 -12.61 -28.41
N LEU A 7 2.70 -12.52 -27.14
CA LEU A 7 3.17 -11.50 -26.17
C LEU A 7 4.24 -12.06 -25.24
N GLY A 8 4.14 -13.34 -24.87
CA GLY A 8 5.11 -14.00 -24.01
C GLY A 8 4.93 -15.52 -23.96
N ALA A 9 5.93 -16.23 -23.45
CA ALA A 9 5.84 -17.65 -23.14
C ALA A 9 6.55 -17.96 -21.83
N GLY A 10 5.93 -18.81 -21.01
CA GLY A 10 6.51 -19.41 -19.82
C GLY A 10 6.58 -20.93 -19.93
N GLY A 11 7.04 -21.60 -18.87
CA GLY A 11 7.24 -23.05 -18.85
C GLY A 11 5.98 -23.89 -19.08
N PHE A 12 4.79 -23.35 -18.80
CA PHE A 12 3.51 -24.07 -18.86
C PHE A 12 2.38 -23.28 -19.51
N GLY A 13 2.69 -22.16 -20.18
CA GLY A 13 1.69 -21.31 -20.79
C GLY A 13 2.26 -20.33 -21.79
N VAL A 14 1.43 -19.96 -22.77
CA VAL A 14 1.74 -18.94 -23.78
C VAL A 14 0.70 -17.83 -23.66
N VAL A 15 1.15 -16.58 -23.72
CA VAL A 15 0.28 -15.41 -23.73
C VAL A 15 0.28 -14.83 -25.13
N ASP A 16 -0.90 -14.79 -25.74
CA ASP A 16 -1.12 -14.31 -27.10
C ASP A 16 -1.99 -13.04 -27.09
N LEU A 17 -1.69 -12.08 -27.96
CA LEU A 17 -2.64 -11.06 -28.35
C LEU A 17 -3.63 -11.68 -29.34
N VAL A 18 -4.91 -11.66 -28.96
CA VAL A 18 -6.01 -12.13 -29.80
C VAL A 18 -7.05 -11.03 -29.97
N THR A 19 -7.87 -11.12 -31.01
CA THR A 19 -9.04 -10.25 -31.18
C THR A 19 -10.32 -11.07 -31.26
N ASP A 20 -11.41 -10.55 -30.72
CA ASP A 20 -12.74 -11.10 -30.95
C ASP A 20 -13.27 -10.78 -32.37
N ASP A 21 -14.50 -11.19 -32.65
CA ASP A 21 -15.12 -11.01 -33.96
C ASP A 21 -15.47 -9.53 -34.25
N LYS A 22 -15.42 -8.66 -33.23
CA LYS A 22 -15.60 -7.21 -33.33
C LYS A 22 -14.27 -6.46 -33.42
N GLY A 23 -13.14 -7.17 -33.38
CA GLY A 23 -11.79 -6.58 -33.41
C GLY A 23 -11.31 -6.07 -32.04
N MET A 24 -12.01 -6.35 -30.94
CA MET A 24 -11.58 -5.95 -29.60
C MET A 24 -10.39 -6.83 -29.16
N PRO A 25 -9.27 -6.23 -28.69
CA PRO A 25 -8.07 -6.98 -28.33
C PRO A 25 -8.13 -7.55 -26.91
N PHE A 26 -7.58 -8.76 -26.74
CA PHE A 26 -7.45 -9.46 -25.46
C PHE A 26 -6.09 -10.14 -25.36
N ALA A 27 -5.57 -10.24 -24.13
CA ALA A 27 -4.45 -11.12 -23.82
C ALA A 27 -5.02 -12.50 -23.46
N ARG A 28 -4.71 -13.52 -24.26
CA ARG A 28 -5.12 -14.91 -24.03
C ARG A 28 -3.96 -15.70 -23.47
N LYS A 29 -4.05 -16.11 -22.20
CA LYS A 29 -3.11 -17.05 -21.60
C LYS A 29 -3.64 -18.46 -21.83
N THR A 30 -2.86 -19.27 -22.55
CA THR A 30 -3.23 -20.63 -22.96
C THR A 30 -2.27 -21.61 -22.30
N PHE A 31 -2.80 -22.65 -21.66
CA PHE A 31 -2.00 -23.75 -21.15
C PHE A 31 -1.27 -24.43 -22.32
N SER A 32 0.05 -24.57 -22.20
CA SER A 32 0.89 -25.17 -23.22
C SER A 32 1.91 -26.10 -22.58
N ASN A 33 2.01 -27.33 -23.07
CA ASN A 33 3.05 -28.27 -22.68
C ASN A 33 4.21 -28.16 -23.66
N SER A 34 5.07 -27.15 -23.48
CA SER A 34 6.22 -26.89 -24.35
C SER A 34 7.46 -27.70 -23.97
N GLN A 35 7.44 -28.44 -22.85
CA GLN A 35 8.56 -29.23 -22.35
C GLN A 35 8.17 -30.71 -22.19
N ASN A 36 9.16 -31.61 -22.29
CA ASN A 36 8.97 -33.07 -22.13
C ASN A 36 8.78 -33.46 -20.66
N PHE A 37 7.69 -33.01 -20.04
CA PHE A 37 7.31 -33.43 -18.69
C PHE A 37 6.50 -34.73 -18.71
N SER A 38 6.48 -35.44 -17.58
CA SER A 38 5.63 -36.63 -17.42
C SER A 38 4.14 -36.26 -17.48
N GLU A 39 3.30 -37.19 -17.94
CA GLU A 39 1.84 -36.97 -18.03
C GLU A 39 1.22 -36.57 -16.68
N GLU A 40 1.73 -37.14 -15.59
CA GLU A 40 1.31 -36.78 -14.22
C GLU A 40 1.62 -35.31 -13.89
N MET A 41 2.81 -34.82 -14.27
CA MET A 41 3.21 -33.43 -14.08
C MET A 41 2.36 -32.48 -14.92
N VAL A 42 2.09 -32.82 -16.18
CA VAL A 42 1.23 -32.03 -17.08
C VAL A 42 -0.19 -31.95 -16.55
N SER A 43 -0.77 -33.07 -16.10
CA SER A 43 -2.11 -33.13 -15.50
C SER A 43 -2.21 -32.24 -14.25
N ASN A 44 -1.20 -32.28 -13.39
CA ASN A 44 -1.15 -31.49 -12.18
C ASN A 44 -1.04 -29.99 -12.46
N VAL A 45 -0.20 -29.58 -13.42
CA VAL A 45 -0.07 -28.16 -13.80
C VAL A 45 -1.34 -27.66 -14.50
N ARG A 46 -1.98 -28.49 -15.34
CA ARG A 46 -3.27 -28.14 -15.97
C ARG A 46 -4.35 -27.88 -14.91
N LYS A 47 -4.43 -28.72 -13.87
CA LYS A 47 -5.36 -28.49 -12.74
C LYS A 47 -5.09 -27.17 -12.02
N ARG A 48 -3.82 -26.79 -11.85
CA ARG A 48 -3.43 -25.48 -11.26
C ARG A 48 -3.91 -24.33 -12.13
N PHE A 49 -3.65 -24.39 -13.43
CA PHE A 49 -4.06 -23.38 -14.39
C PHE A 49 -5.58 -23.14 -14.36
N ILE A 50 -6.37 -24.21 -14.36
CA ILE A 50 -7.85 -24.13 -14.30
C ILE A 50 -8.30 -23.51 -12.97
N ARG A 51 -7.66 -23.89 -11.86
CA ARG A 51 -7.98 -23.33 -10.54
C ARG A 51 -7.63 -21.85 -10.45
N GLU A 52 -6.51 -21.45 -11.03
CA GLU A 52 -6.05 -20.07 -11.07
C GLU A 52 -7.08 -19.17 -11.75
N ALA A 53 -7.49 -19.56 -12.97
CA ALA A 53 -8.52 -18.87 -13.73
C ALA A 53 -9.83 -18.73 -12.94
N LYS A 54 -10.35 -19.82 -12.35
CA LYS A 54 -11.61 -19.82 -11.59
C LYS A 54 -11.59 -18.93 -10.35
N MET A 55 -10.47 -18.92 -9.63
CA MET A 55 -10.32 -18.05 -8.45
C MET A 55 -10.24 -16.59 -8.86
N GLN A 56 -9.43 -16.28 -9.89
CA GLN A 56 -9.24 -14.91 -10.38
C GLN A 56 -10.53 -14.30 -10.95
N GLN A 57 -11.43 -15.11 -11.52
CA GLN A 57 -12.78 -14.66 -11.90
C GLN A 57 -13.62 -14.12 -10.75
N GLY A 58 -13.42 -14.65 -9.53
CA GLY A 58 -14.16 -14.23 -8.35
C GLY A 58 -13.67 -12.90 -7.77
N LEU A 59 -12.49 -12.44 -8.16
CA LEU A 59 -11.87 -11.24 -7.62
C LEU A 59 -12.28 -10.01 -8.42
N ARG A 60 -12.72 -8.97 -7.71
CA ARG A 60 -13.11 -7.68 -8.30
C ARG A 60 -12.37 -6.56 -7.60
N HIS A 61 -11.16 -6.30 -8.06
CA HIS A 61 -10.33 -5.21 -7.55
C HIS A 61 -9.59 -4.53 -8.69
N ARG A 62 -9.49 -3.19 -8.67
CA ARG A 62 -8.86 -2.42 -9.74
C ARG A 62 -7.41 -2.83 -9.98
N ASN A 63 -6.67 -3.07 -8.91
CA ASN A 63 -5.26 -3.46 -8.96
C ASN A 63 -5.05 -4.99 -9.08
N ILE A 64 -6.08 -5.77 -9.41
CA ILE A 64 -5.93 -7.21 -9.74
C ILE A 64 -6.41 -7.39 -11.17
N VAL A 65 -5.58 -8.00 -12.02
CA VAL A 65 -5.96 -8.21 -13.42
C VAL A 65 -7.19 -9.13 -13.50
N PRO A 66 -8.29 -8.73 -14.17
CA PRO A 66 -9.49 -9.54 -14.21
C PRO A 66 -9.40 -10.63 -15.29
N VAL A 67 -10.06 -11.76 -15.04
CA VAL A 67 -10.41 -12.73 -16.08
C VAL A 67 -11.75 -12.32 -16.69
N VAL A 68 -11.74 -11.98 -17.98
CA VAL A 68 -12.93 -11.48 -18.72
C VAL A 68 -13.61 -12.54 -19.58
N GLY A 69 -13.00 -13.72 -19.71
CA GLY A 69 -13.59 -14.86 -20.39
C GLY A 69 -12.64 -16.06 -20.39
N GLU A 70 -13.15 -17.26 -20.65
CA GLU A 70 -12.34 -18.48 -20.59
C GLU A 70 -12.92 -19.64 -21.40
N ASN A 71 -12.08 -20.65 -21.64
CA ASN A 71 -12.48 -22.01 -21.95
C ASN A 71 -11.52 -22.95 -21.23
N LEU A 72 -11.99 -23.55 -20.13
CA LEU A 72 -11.16 -24.40 -19.28
C LEU A 72 -11.33 -25.91 -19.56
N GLU A 73 -12.32 -26.29 -20.37
CA GLU A 73 -12.70 -27.70 -20.59
C GLU A 73 -11.98 -28.34 -21.78
N GLY A 74 -11.52 -27.54 -22.74
CA GLY A 74 -10.80 -28.05 -23.92
C GLY A 74 -9.38 -28.56 -23.62
N ASP A 75 -8.78 -29.28 -24.58
CA ASP A 75 -7.40 -29.83 -24.49
C ASP A 75 -6.33 -28.77 -24.24
N LYS A 76 -6.58 -27.54 -24.68
CA LYS A 76 -5.77 -26.35 -24.40
C LYS A 76 -6.61 -25.33 -23.63
N PRO A 77 -6.75 -25.49 -22.30
CA PRO A 77 -7.44 -24.51 -21.48
C PRO A 77 -6.85 -23.11 -21.67
N TYR A 78 -7.70 -22.11 -21.72
CA TYR A 78 -7.27 -20.71 -21.78
C TYR A 78 -8.20 -19.79 -21.02
N TYR A 79 -7.69 -18.62 -20.67
CA TYR A 79 -8.48 -17.50 -20.19
C TYR A 79 -8.01 -16.19 -20.83
N LEU A 80 -8.87 -15.19 -20.79
CA LEU A 80 -8.74 -13.88 -21.43
C LEU A 80 -8.62 -12.81 -20.36
N MET A 81 -7.72 -11.86 -20.61
CA MET A 81 -7.48 -10.69 -19.79
C MET A 81 -7.45 -9.44 -20.67
N PRO A 82 -7.67 -8.24 -20.11
CA PRO A 82 -7.37 -6.99 -20.78
C PRO A 82 -5.89 -6.94 -21.22
N VAL A 83 -5.62 -6.26 -22.34
CA VAL A 83 -4.25 -6.08 -22.83
C VAL A 83 -3.59 -4.96 -22.03
N ALA A 84 -2.49 -5.28 -21.36
CA ALA A 84 -1.67 -4.30 -20.66
C ALA A 84 -0.81 -3.47 -21.64
N LEU A 85 -0.44 -2.26 -21.21
CA LEU A 85 0.49 -1.40 -21.96
C LEU A 85 1.94 -1.88 -21.85
N SER A 86 2.34 -2.29 -20.65
CA SER A 86 3.68 -2.79 -20.28
C SER A 86 3.61 -3.55 -18.96
N SER A 87 4.68 -4.26 -18.60
CA SER A 87 4.92 -4.68 -17.22
C SER A 87 5.77 -3.65 -16.47
N LEU A 88 5.75 -3.70 -15.13
CA LEU A 88 6.66 -2.92 -14.29
C LEU A 88 8.12 -3.29 -14.60
N GLY A 89 8.40 -4.54 -14.98
CA GLY A 89 9.74 -4.94 -15.44
C GLY A 89 10.20 -4.12 -16.65
N ASP A 90 9.34 -4.02 -17.68
CA ASP A 90 9.64 -3.24 -18.89
C ASP A 90 9.80 -1.74 -18.59
N ASP A 91 9.10 -1.25 -17.57
CA ASP A 91 9.15 0.15 -17.16
C ASP A 91 10.41 0.45 -16.34
N LEU A 92 10.81 -0.44 -15.42
CA LEU A 92 12.06 -0.32 -14.66
C LEU A 92 13.31 -0.42 -15.54
N ASP A 93 13.27 -1.23 -16.60
CA ASP A 93 14.35 -1.32 -17.59
C ASP A 93 14.56 0.00 -18.35
N LYS A 94 13.51 0.81 -18.51
CA LYS A 94 13.58 2.12 -19.17
C LYS A 94 13.93 3.23 -18.20
N ASP A 95 13.29 3.22 -17.03
CA ASP A 95 13.47 4.22 -15.98
C ASP A 95 13.20 3.58 -14.61
N ARG A 96 14.29 3.35 -13.88
CA ARG A 96 14.25 2.77 -12.53
C ARG A 96 13.47 3.63 -11.53
N THR A 97 13.28 4.93 -11.79
CA THR A 97 12.56 5.83 -10.89
C THR A 97 11.05 5.80 -11.10
N CYS A 98 10.55 5.07 -12.10
CA CYS A 98 9.14 5.05 -12.50
C CYS A 98 8.57 6.47 -12.71
N GLY A 99 9.33 7.35 -13.37
CA GLY A 99 8.93 8.75 -13.58
C GLY A 99 8.93 9.61 -12.31
N GLY A 100 9.61 9.16 -11.24
CA GLY A 100 9.70 9.85 -9.95
C GLY A 100 8.50 9.63 -9.02
N ASN A 101 7.47 8.89 -9.43
CA ASN A 101 6.31 8.56 -8.59
C ASN A 101 6.20 7.05 -8.35
N PHE A 102 7.26 6.45 -7.85
CA PHE A 102 7.26 5.02 -7.53
C PHE A 102 6.35 4.67 -6.34
N ILE A 103 6.05 5.63 -5.45
CA ILE A 103 5.16 5.39 -4.31
C ILE A 103 3.75 5.03 -4.80
N SER A 104 3.21 5.74 -5.80
CA SER A 104 1.93 5.37 -6.41
C SER A 104 1.91 3.94 -6.97
N VAL A 105 3.00 3.51 -7.60
CA VAL A 105 3.17 2.14 -8.12
C VAL A 105 3.14 1.12 -6.97
N ILE A 106 3.89 1.40 -5.89
CA ILE A 106 3.92 0.53 -4.71
C ILE A 106 2.55 0.50 -4.02
N SER A 107 1.85 1.63 -3.91
CA SER A 107 0.49 1.70 -3.38
C SER A 107 -0.50 0.83 -4.16
N ASP A 108 -0.43 0.85 -5.49
CA ASP A 108 -1.25 0.00 -6.36
C ASP A 108 -0.98 -1.50 -6.10
N ILE A 109 0.29 -1.89 -5.96
CA ILE A 109 0.67 -3.28 -5.64
C ILE A 109 0.17 -3.67 -4.24
N VAL A 110 0.34 -2.80 -3.25
CA VAL A 110 -0.12 -3.02 -1.87
C VAL A 110 -1.63 -3.21 -1.83
N ALA A 111 -2.40 -2.35 -2.52
CA ALA A 111 -3.86 -2.47 -2.58
C ALA A 111 -4.30 -3.83 -3.15
N ALA A 112 -3.60 -4.34 -4.18
CA ALA A 112 -3.86 -5.68 -4.70
C ALA A 112 -3.56 -6.79 -3.68
N LEU A 113 -2.42 -6.69 -2.99
CA LEU A 113 -1.99 -7.69 -2.01
C LEU A 113 -2.89 -7.69 -0.76
N GLU A 114 -3.37 -6.53 -0.32
CA GLU A 114 -4.34 -6.44 0.79
C GLU A 114 -5.61 -7.22 0.49
N GLU A 115 -6.18 -7.03 -0.70
CA GLU A 115 -7.37 -7.77 -1.14
C GLU A 115 -7.09 -9.28 -1.14
N LEU A 116 -5.96 -9.72 -1.72
CA LEU A 116 -5.58 -11.13 -1.73
C LEU A 116 -5.39 -11.69 -0.31
N HIS A 117 -4.67 -10.97 0.55
CA HIS A 117 -4.37 -11.39 1.92
C HIS A 117 -5.64 -11.47 2.78
N SER A 118 -6.63 -10.60 2.54
CA SER A 118 -7.93 -10.64 3.21
C SER A 118 -8.73 -11.93 2.92
N LEU A 119 -8.41 -12.60 1.81
CA LEU A 119 -9.03 -13.85 1.36
C LEU A 119 -8.15 -15.08 1.62
N ASP A 120 -7.09 -14.94 2.44
CA ASP A 120 -6.05 -15.97 2.67
C ASP A 120 -5.37 -16.45 1.37
N ILE A 121 -5.28 -15.56 0.37
CA ILE A 121 -4.57 -15.79 -0.89
C ILE A 121 -3.22 -15.07 -0.81
N TYR A 122 -2.14 -15.78 -1.11
CA TYR A 122 -0.79 -15.22 -1.16
C TYR A 122 -0.23 -15.36 -2.58
N HIS A 123 0.49 -14.35 -3.06
CA HIS A 123 0.95 -14.26 -4.45
C HIS A 123 2.04 -15.26 -4.80
N ARG A 124 3.07 -15.38 -3.95
CA ARG A 124 4.18 -16.38 -4.01
C ARG A 124 5.20 -16.23 -5.13
N ASP A 125 4.84 -15.61 -6.24
CA ASP A 125 5.74 -15.29 -7.36
C ASP A 125 5.63 -13.81 -7.75
N LEU A 126 5.60 -12.92 -6.74
CA LEU A 126 5.48 -11.49 -6.99
C LEU A 126 6.81 -10.96 -7.55
N LYS A 127 6.76 -10.35 -8.73
CA LYS A 127 7.92 -9.78 -9.43
C LYS A 127 7.47 -8.72 -10.43
N PRO A 128 8.36 -7.83 -10.90
CA PRO A 128 8.00 -6.72 -11.79
C PRO A 128 7.27 -7.16 -13.08
N HIS A 129 7.61 -8.32 -13.63
CA HIS A 129 6.97 -8.85 -14.84
C HIS A 129 5.51 -9.28 -14.64
N ASN A 130 5.11 -9.55 -13.39
CA ASN A 130 3.74 -9.94 -13.03
C ASN A 130 2.88 -8.73 -12.62
N ILE A 131 3.45 -7.52 -12.65
CA ILE A 131 2.76 -6.28 -12.32
C ILE A 131 2.56 -5.51 -13.63
N LEU A 132 1.31 -5.39 -14.07
CA LEU A 132 0.97 -4.92 -15.41
C LEU A 132 0.37 -3.52 -15.36
N ARG A 133 0.80 -2.64 -16.26
CA ARG A 133 0.31 -1.27 -16.36
C ARG A 133 -0.87 -1.16 -17.31
N PHE A 134 -1.92 -0.48 -16.87
CA PHE A 134 -3.12 -0.18 -17.62
C PHE A 134 -3.39 1.32 -17.67
N GLN A 135 -4.29 1.71 -18.57
CA GLN A 135 -4.76 3.08 -18.71
C GLN A 135 -6.29 3.11 -18.59
N GLU A 136 -6.78 4.07 -17.81
CA GLU A 136 -8.19 4.35 -17.59
C GLU A 136 -8.40 5.86 -17.70
N GLY A 137 -8.99 6.30 -18.82
CA GLY A 137 -9.03 7.72 -19.19
C GLY A 137 -7.61 8.29 -19.30
N ASP A 138 -7.36 9.39 -18.58
CA ASP A 138 -6.05 10.05 -18.51
C ASP A 138 -5.14 9.51 -17.39
N SER A 139 -5.62 8.54 -16.60
CA SER A 139 -4.87 7.95 -15.50
C SER A 139 -4.26 6.60 -15.87
N GLN A 140 -3.05 6.35 -15.37
CA GLN A 140 -2.40 5.04 -15.43
C GLN A 140 -2.39 4.40 -14.04
N PHE A 141 -2.49 3.07 -14.00
CA PHE A 141 -2.42 2.31 -12.75
C PHE A 141 -1.77 0.95 -13.02
N TYR A 142 -1.24 0.34 -11.96
CA TYR A 142 -0.69 -1.02 -12.01
C TYR A 142 -1.67 -2.01 -11.40
N ALA A 143 -1.72 -3.20 -12.00
CA ALA A 143 -2.49 -4.32 -11.49
C ALA A 143 -1.65 -5.59 -11.47
N VAL A 144 -1.80 -6.36 -10.40
CA VAL A 144 -1.09 -7.61 -10.16
C VAL A 144 -1.76 -8.74 -10.94
N SER A 145 -0.94 -9.57 -11.57
CA SER A 145 -1.32 -10.74 -12.37
C SER A 145 -0.54 -11.97 -11.91
N ASP A 146 -0.96 -13.16 -12.35
CA ASP A 146 -0.18 -14.40 -12.19
C ASP A 146 0.20 -14.72 -10.73
N PHE A 147 -0.73 -14.51 -9.81
CA PHE A 147 -0.57 -14.97 -8.42
C PHE A 147 -0.69 -16.49 -8.38
N GLY A 148 0.40 -17.17 -8.01
CA GLY A 148 0.54 -18.62 -8.08
C GLY A 148 -0.39 -19.32 -7.10
N LEU A 149 -1.59 -19.68 -7.55
CA LEU A 149 -2.63 -20.30 -6.72
C LEU A 149 -2.36 -21.78 -6.44
N ILE A 150 -1.44 -22.05 -5.51
CA ILE A 150 -1.29 -23.35 -4.86
C ILE A 150 -2.05 -23.30 -3.53
N SER A 151 -3.00 -24.20 -3.27
CA SER A 151 -3.57 -24.28 -1.91
C SER A 151 -2.55 -24.87 -0.94
N GLN A 152 -2.43 -24.31 0.27
CA GLN A 152 -1.60 -24.90 1.35
C GLN A 152 -2.00 -26.35 1.68
N LYS A 153 -3.23 -26.77 1.33
CA LYS A 153 -3.78 -28.11 1.62
C LYS A 153 -3.35 -29.21 0.64
N ASP A 154 -2.71 -28.87 -0.48
CA ASP A 154 -2.36 -29.83 -1.53
C ASP A 154 -0.92 -30.39 -1.34
N SER A 155 -0.77 -31.26 -0.35
CA SER A 155 0.51 -31.79 0.18
C SER A 155 1.35 -32.63 -0.80
N THR A 156 0.74 -33.24 -1.81
CA THR A 156 1.42 -34.04 -2.86
C THR A 156 1.89 -33.21 -4.04
N LEU A 157 1.37 -31.99 -4.20
CA LEU A 157 1.63 -31.15 -5.38
C LEU A 157 2.83 -30.20 -5.18
N SER A 158 3.23 -29.88 -3.95
CA SER A 158 4.28 -28.88 -3.67
C SER A 158 5.69 -29.28 -4.15
N LYS A 159 6.05 -30.57 -4.12
CA LYS A 159 7.38 -31.08 -4.54
C LYS A 159 7.70 -30.85 -6.02
N LEU A 160 6.69 -30.68 -6.88
CA LEU A 160 6.85 -30.57 -8.33
C LEU A 160 7.27 -29.17 -8.81
N THR A 161 7.02 -28.14 -8.01
CA THR A 161 7.35 -26.75 -8.40
C THR A 161 8.82 -26.45 -8.18
N THR A 162 9.51 -27.19 -7.30
CA THR A 162 10.96 -27.11 -7.07
C THR A 162 11.78 -27.48 -8.31
N THR A 163 11.26 -28.34 -9.19
CA THR A 163 11.98 -28.78 -10.41
C THR A 163 11.74 -27.89 -11.64
N GLY A 164 10.80 -26.95 -11.59
CA GLY A 164 10.41 -26.09 -12.72
C GLY A 164 10.71 -24.60 -12.56
N MET A 165 11.32 -24.17 -11.45
CA MET A 165 11.73 -22.77 -11.27
C MET A 165 12.88 -22.46 -12.23
N ALA A 166 12.59 -21.61 -13.22
CA ALA A 166 13.59 -21.13 -14.16
C ALA A 166 14.66 -20.34 -13.42
N LYS A 167 15.92 -20.52 -13.83
CA LYS A 167 17.20 -20.01 -13.29
C LYS A 167 17.30 -18.47 -13.09
N GLY A 168 16.22 -17.72 -13.25
CA GLY A 168 16.11 -16.26 -13.05
C GLY A 168 14.90 -15.79 -12.23
N SER A 169 13.99 -16.68 -11.79
CA SER A 169 12.87 -16.31 -10.88
C SER A 169 13.29 -16.24 -9.39
N ASP A 170 14.53 -16.63 -9.08
CA ASP A 170 15.02 -16.71 -7.70
C ASP A 170 15.29 -15.34 -7.04
N TYR A 171 15.33 -14.24 -7.81
CA TYR A 171 15.72 -12.91 -7.31
C TYR A 171 14.68 -12.20 -6.44
N TYR A 172 13.43 -12.68 -6.40
CA TYR A 172 12.32 -12.11 -5.64
C TYR A 172 11.70 -13.09 -4.66
N THR A 173 12.12 -14.36 -4.70
CA THR A 173 11.53 -15.43 -3.90
C THR A 173 12.05 -15.36 -2.47
N ALA A 174 11.14 -15.40 -1.49
CA ALA A 174 11.50 -15.39 -0.08
C ALA A 174 12.25 -16.66 0.34
N PRO A 175 13.24 -16.58 1.27
CA PRO A 175 14.06 -17.73 1.67
C PRO A 175 13.23 -18.95 2.12
N GLU A 176 12.14 -18.72 2.85
CA GLU A 176 11.26 -19.77 3.34
C GLU A 176 10.45 -20.46 2.23
N ILE A 177 10.19 -19.77 1.12
CA ILE A 177 9.47 -20.29 -0.05
C ILE A 177 10.39 -21.17 -0.89
N THR A 178 11.65 -20.75 -1.06
CA THR A 178 12.69 -21.56 -1.68
C THR A 178 12.90 -22.88 -0.92
N ALA A 179 12.78 -22.85 0.40
CA ALA A 179 12.86 -24.05 1.24
C ALA A 179 11.60 -24.91 1.18
N ASP A 180 10.41 -24.32 1.29
CA ASP A 180 9.12 -25.01 1.18
C ASP A 180 8.01 -24.05 0.74
N LEU A 181 7.52 -24.24 -0.49
CA LEU A 181 6.44 -23.44 -1.09
C LEU A 181 5.14 -23.40 -0.26
N ARG A 182 4.95 -24.34 0.67
CA ARG A 182 3.79 -24.37 1.58
C ARG A 182 3.86 -23.32 2.68
N ARG A 183 5.03 -22.71 2.89
CA ARG A 183 5.25 -21.64 3.88
C ARG A 183 4.84 -20.26 3.38
N ALA A 184 4.16 -20.19 2.24
CA ALA A 184 3.60 -18.95 1.71
C ALA A 184 2.68 -18.28 2.73
N SER A 185 2.93 -17.00 2.96
CA SER A 185 2.20 -16.11 3.85
C SER A 185 2.27 -14.67 3.34
N ALA A 186 1.56 -13.76 4.02
CA ALA A 186 1.70 -12.33 3.78
C ALA A 186 3.18 -11.87 3.89
N GLN A 187 3.94 -12.46 4.81
CA GLN A 187 5.36 -12.12 5.03
C GLN A 187 6.25 -12.54 3.85
N SER A 188 5.90 -13.59 3.11
CA SER A 188 6.64 -13.95 1.90
C SER A 188 6.38 -12.96 0.76
N ASP A 189 5.15 -12.46 0.61
CA ASP A 189 4.85 -11.42 -0.40
C ASP A 189 5.52 -10.08 -0.03
N ILE A 190 5.59 -9.75 1.27
CA ILE A 190 6.33 -8.56 1.77
C ILE A 190 7.82 -8.63 1.41
N TYR A 191 8.44 -9.82 1.47
CA TYR A 191 9.83 -9.99 1.02
C TYR A 191 9.98 -9.63 -0.46
N SER A 192 9.12 -10.20 -1.31
CA SER A 192 9.12 -9.92 -2.75
C SER A 192 8.88 -8.44 -3.05
N LEU A 193 8.00 -7.79 -2.29
CA LEU A 193 7.76 -6.35 -2.39
C LEU A 193 8.98 -5.52 -1.98
N GLY A 194 9.71 -5.94 -0.96
CA GLY A 194 11.02 -5.37 -0.60
C GLY A 194 12.06 -5.50 -1.71
N CYS A 195 12.09 -6.64 -2.41
CA CYS A 195 12.97 -6.82 -3.57
C CYS A 195 12.59 -5.90 -4.74
N ILE A 196 11.29 -5.68 -4.98
CA ILE A 196 10.79 -4.73 -6.00
C ILE A 196 11.14 -3.29 -5.62
N LEU A 197 10.93 -2.90 -4.37
CA LEU A 197 11.32 -1.58 -3.87
C LEU A 197 12.83 -1.37 -4.07
N HIS A 198 13.65 -2.37 -3.79
CA HIS A 198 15.09 -2.30 -4.03
C HIS A 198 15.46 -2.10 -5.51
N ASP A 199 14.71 -2.65 -6.47
CA ASP A 199 14.99 -2.38 -7.89
C ASP A 199 14.83 -0.89 -8.23
N ILE A 200 13.95 -0.20 -7.51
CA ILE A 200 13.64 1.22 -7.68
C ILE A 200 14.64 2.10 -6.94
N VAL A 201 14.86 1.86 -5.65
CA VAL A 201 15.62 2.77 -4.76
C VAL A 201 16.98 2.24 -4.32
N GLY A 202 17.26 0.96 -4.57
CA GLY A 202 18.45 0.28 -4.10
C GLY A 202 19.73 0.80 -4.74
N GLN A 203 20.78 0.90 -3.93
CA GLN A 203 22.05 1.48 -4.36
C GLN A 203 23.12 0.42 -4.65
N LYS A 204 22.99 -0.77 -4.06
CA LYS A 204 23.94 -1.88 -4.17
C LYS A 204 23.28 -3.06 -4.89
N ASP A 205 24.08 -4.00 -5.38
CA ASP A 205 23.54 -5.24 -5.90
C ASP A 205 22.96 -6.09 -4.74
N ARG A 206 21.74 -6.62 -4.92
CA ARG A 206 21.16 -7.56 -3.95
C ARG A 206 21.64 -8.98 -4.18
N VAL A 207 21.80 -9.72 -3.09
CA VAL A 207 22.00 -11.17 -3.13
C VAL A 207 20.64 -11.86 -2.97
N PRO A 208 20.24 -12.78 -3.87
CA PRO A 208 18.98 -13.52 -3.74
C PRO A 208 18.86 -14.25 -2.41
N CYS A 209 17.64 -14.32 -1.87
CA CYS A 209 17.33 -15.01 -0.62
C CYS A 209 18.13 -14.51 0.60
N GLN A 210 18.59 -13.25 0.60
CA GLN A 210 19.26 -12.62 1.74
C GLN A 210 18.56 -11.33 2.18
N GLU A 211 18.95 -10.84 3.36
CA GLU A 211 18.55 -9.53 3.86
C GLU A 211 19.23 -8.42 3.08
N ILE A 212 18.47 -7.39 2.73
CA ILE A 212 19.00 -6.18 2.10
C ILE A 212 19.48 -5.26 3.21
N LYS A 213 20.80 -5.10 3.31
CA LYS A 213 21.49 -4.22 4.26
C LYS A 213 22.27 -3.20 3.49
N GLU A 214 21.69 -2.03 3.34
CA GLU A 214 22.34 -0.88 2.72
C GLU A 214 22.11 0.39 3.53
N ASP A 215 22.69 1.48 3.05
CA ASP A 215 22.61 2.80 3.65
C ASP A 215 21.63 3.66 2.83
N GLY A 216 21.10 4.73 3.42
CA GLY A 216 20.18 5.66 2.75
C GLY A 216 18.76 5.63 3.30
N ASP A 217 17.91 6.50 2.74
CA ASP A 217 16.60 6.83 3.32
C ASP A 217 15.66 5.62 3.42
N TYR A 218 15.79 4.66 2.52
CA TYR A 218 14.94 3.46 2.44
C TYR A 218 15.52 2.22 3.13
N ALA A 219 16.73 2.32 3.70
CA ALA A 219 17.46 1.18 4.27
C ALA A 219 16.64 0.39 5.30
N GLN A 220 15.96 1.09 6.22
CA GLN A 220 15.17 0.43 7.27
C GLN A 220 13.92 -0.25 6.72
N VAL A 221 13.29 0.32 5.69
CA VAL A 221 12.12 -0.29 5.03
C VAL A 221 12.56 -1.52 4.25
N LEU A 222 13.66 -1.45 3.50
CA LEU A 222 14.22 -2.58 2.78
C LEU A 222 14.60 -3.72 3.72
N LEU A 223 15.28 -3.42 4.83
CA LEU A 223 15.61 -4.40 5.87
C LEU A 223 14.35 -4.97 6.51
N GLY A 224 13.37 -4.11 6.83
CA GLY A 224 12.07 -4.50 7.39
C GLY A 224 11.27 -5.44 6.50
N CYS A 225 11.45 -5.36 5.17
CA CYS A 225 10.83 -6.31 4.24
C CYS A 225 11.61 -7.62 4.13
N THR A 226 12.94 -7.55 4.19
CA THR A 226 13.81 -8.64 3.71
C THR A 226 14.48 -9.45 4.82
N ARG A 227 14.10 -9.24 6.09
CA ARG A 227 14.62 -10.05 7.21
C ARG A 227 14.49 -11.55 6.95
N THR A 228 15.52 -12.29 7.35
CA THR A 228 15.59 -13.75 7.16
C THR A 228 14.46 -14.46 7.91
N ASP A 229 14.18 -14.02 9.13
CA ASP A 229 13.05 -14.47 9.93
C ASP A 229 11.77 -13.72 9.49
N PRO A 230 10.78 -14.42 8.89
CA PRO A 230 9.53 -13.80 8.45
C PRO A 230 8.78 -13.09 9.58
N ALA A 231 8.88 -13.56 10.83
CA ALA A 231 8.19 -12.97 11.97
C ALA A 231 8.74 -11.57 12.35
N ARG A 232 9.94 -11.23 11.87
CA ARG A 232 10.57 -9.94 12.10
C ARG A 232 10.36 -8.95 10.95
N ARG A 233 9.63 -9.34 9.90
CA ARG A 233 9.24 -8.44 8.81
C ARG A 233 8.06 -7.57 9.21
N PHE A 234 7.67 -6.62 8.37
CA PHE A 234 6.43 -5.87 8.57
C PHE A 234 5.23 -6.81 8.79
N LYS A 235 4.34 -6.43 9.70
CA LYS A 235 3.18 -7.26 10.08
C LYS A 235 2.20 -7.46 8.92
N SER A 236 2.07 -6.46 8.05
CA SER A 236 1.20 -6.46 6.87
C SER A 236 1.81 -5.62 5.74
N VAL A 237 1.26 -5.77 4.53
CA VAL A 237 1.62 -4.92 3.37
C VAL A 237 1.22 -3.45 3.60
N ARG A 238 0.18 -3.19 4.40
CA ARG A 238 -0.20 -1.84 4.87
C ARG A 238 0.90 -1.21 5.72
N ALA A 239 1.36 -1.93 6.74
CA ALA A 239 2.41 -1.44 7.64
C ALA A 239 3.72 -1.14 6.88
N PHE A 240 4.01 -1.91 5.84
CA PHE A 240 5.10 -1.61 4.92
C PHE A 240 4.88 -0.29 4.17
N LEU A 241 3.70 -0.09 3.58
CA LEU A 241 3.37 1.12 2.84
C LEU A 241 3.42 2.36 3.73
N ASP A 242 2.88 2.28 4.95
CA ASP A 242 2.88 3.38 5.92
C ASP A 242 4.30 3.79 6.30
N ALA A 243 5.19 2.80 6.46
CA ALA A 243 6.61 3.02 6.72
C ALA A 243 7.30 3.67 5.50
N LEU A 244 7.01 3.20 4.29
CA LEU A 244 7.56 3.78 3.06
C LEU A 244 7.12 5.24 2.87
N ILE A 245 5.83 5.52 3.04
CA ILE A 245 5.24 6.86 2.91
C ILE A 245 5.77 7.82 3.98
N SER A 246 6.15 7.31 5.15
CA SER A 246 6.75 8.14 6.21
C SER A 246 8.16 8.64 5.88
N ILE A 247 8.81 8.08 4.86
CA ILE A 247 10.13 8.51 4.43
C ILE A 247 9.99 9.78 3.60
N ASP A 248 10.63 10.84 4.06
CA ASP A 248 10.84 12.06 3.28
C ASP A 248 12.32 12.15 2.90
N PRO A 249 12.71 11.77 1.66
CA PRO A 249 14.11 11.79 1.22
C PRO A 249 14.66 13.22 1.05
N LYS A 250 13.80 14.24 1.13
CA LYS A 250 14.20 15.66 1.12
C LYS A 250 14.22 16.25 2.54
N ALA A 251 13.87 15.46 3.56
CA ALA A 251 13.94 15.93 4.93
C ALA A 251 15.39 16.33 5.25
N PRO A 252 15.62 17.55 5.76
CA PRO A 252 16.93 17.95 6.21
C PRO A 252 17.45 16.95 7.24
N ALA A 253 18.73 16.57 7.14
CA ALA A 253 19.37 15.76 8.16
C ALA A 253 19.25 16.46 9.52
N LEU A 254 18.88 15.69 10.55
CA LEU A 254 18.71 16.21 11.90
C LEU A 254 20.00 16.88 12.37
N GLN A 255 19.90 18.14 12.82
CA GLN A 255 21.06 18.92 13.24
C GLN A 255 21.25 18.83 14.75
N ASN A 256 20.17 18.96 15.52
CA ASN A 256 20.18 18.91 16.98
C ASN A 256 20.47 17.50 17.50
N ASP A 257 21.40 17.37 18.45
CA ASP A 257 21.81 16.08 19.01
C ASP A 257 20.69 15.41 19.83
N GLN A 258 19.85 16.19 20.51
CA GLN A 258 18.64 15.68 21.18
C GLN A 258 17.63 15.15 20.15
N ALA A 259 17.49 15.81 18.99
CA ALA A 259 16.62 15.31 17.93
C ALA A 259 17.14 13.98 17.36
N LYS A 260 18.45 13.85 17.16
CA LYS A 260 19.07 12.58 16.73
C LYS A 260 18.83 11.46 17.74
N GLU A 261 19.03 11.73 19.04
CA GLU A 261 18.76 10.77 20.12
C GLU A 261 17.30 10.29 20.10
N LEU A 262 16.35 11.23 19.97
CA LEU A 262 14.92 10.92 19.92
C LEU A 262 14.55 10.13 18.65
N ALA A 263 15.14 10.46 17.51
CA ALA A 263 14.94 9.72 16.27
C ALA A 263 15.44 8.27 16.39
N GLU A 264 16.59 8.04 17.03
CA GLU A 264 17.05 6.67 17.30
C GLU A 264 16.07 5.88 18.18
N HIS A 265 15.42 6.54 19.15
CA HIS A 265 14.41 5.89 19.99
C HIS A 265 13.15 5.50 19.20
N LEU A 266 12.73 6.31 18.23
CA LEU A 266 11.63 5.96 17.32
C LEU A 266 11.96 4.69 16.51
N GLU A 267 13.21 4.57 16.05
CA GLU A 267 13.68 3.49 15.18
C GLU A 267 14.02 2.19 15.93
N LYS A 268 14.41 2.27 17.21
CA LYS A 268 14.79 1.10 18.02
C LYS A 268 13.61 0.17 18.29
N PRO A 269 13.68 -1.13 17.98
CA PRO A 269 12.59 -2.07 18.24
C PRO A 269 12.34 -2.22 19.76
N GLY A 270 11.07 -2.26 20.15
CA GLY A 270 10.63 -2.35 21.55
C GLY A 270 9.97 -1.05 22.05
N PRO A 271 9.27 -1.10 23.19
CA PRO A 271 8.50 0.04 23.67
C PRO A 271 9.39 1.17 24.21
N MET A 272 9.04 2.41 23.89
CA MET A 272 9.58 3.61 24.51
C MET A 272 8.94 3.85 25.87
N THR A 273 9.74 4.29 26.84
CA THR A 273 9.24 4.59 28.18
C THR A 273 8.41 5.88 28.18
N PRO A 274 7.46 6.06 29.11
CA PRO A 274 6.72 7.31 29.24
C PRO A 274 7.60 8.56 29.39
N ALA A 275 8.78 8.42 30.01
CA ALA A 275 9.75 9.52 30.14
C ALA A 275 10.36 9.93 28.79
N ILE A 276 10.64 8.97 27.90
CA ILE A 276 11.10 9.26 26.54
C ILE A 276 9.97 9.93 25.75
N TRP A 277 8.73 9.45 25.91
CA TRP A 277 7.57 10.08 25.29
C TRP A 277 7.36 11.53 25.72
N SER A 278 7.48 11.83 27.02
CA SER A 278 7.40 13.22 27.50
C SER A 278 8.49 14.10 26.87
N ARG A 279 9.75 13.62 26.85
CA ARG A 279 10.85 14.34 26.21
C ARG A 279 10.62 14.55 24.71
N PHE A 280 10.06 13.56 24.03
CA PHE A 280 9.74 13.64 22.62
C PHE A 280 8.69 14.72 22.35
N VAL A 281 7.57 14.67 23.09
CA VAL A 281 6.45 15.60 22.92
C VAL A 281 6.85 17.03 23.27
N GLU A 282 7.55 17.23 24.39
CA GLU A 282 8.11 18.54 24.78
C GLU A 282 9.04 19.09 23.68
N PHE A 283 9.91 18.23 23.13
CA PHE A 283 10.82 18.66 22.08
C PHE A 283 10.06 19.12 20.83
N VAL A 284 9.09 18.37 20.34
CA VAL A 284 8.35 18.75 19.11
C VAL A 284 7.43 19.95 19.33
N GLU A 285 6.87 20.13 20.52
CA GLU A 285 6.14 21.36 20.91
C GLU A 285 7.04 22.58 20.81
N ASP A 286 8.21 22.53 21.46
CA ASP A 286 9.15 23.65 21.52
C ASP A 286 9.82 23.95 20.16
N ASN A 287 9.84 22.96 19.26
CA ASN A 287 10.60 23.01 18.01
C ASN A 287 9.74 22.81 16.76
N LEU A 288 8.42 22.99 16.82
CA LEU A 288 7.53 22.78 15.67
C LEU A 288 7.91 23.65 14.45
N ALA A 289 8.39 24.87 14.70
CA ALA A 289 8.84 25.77 13.64
C ALA A 289 10.17 25.33 12.99
N SER A 290 10.97 24.51 13.67
CA SER A 290 12.28 24.06 13.21
C SER A 290 12.16 22.83 12.29
N GLU A 291 13.18 22.62 11.46
CA GLU A 291 13.24 21.44 10.60
C GLU A 291 13.47 20.14 11.40
N ASP A 292 14.13 20.22 12.56
CA ASP A 292 14.32 19.06 13.43
C ASP A 292 12.99 18.58 14.02
N GLY A 293 12.14 19.50 14.49
CA GLY A 293 10.81 19.16 15.02
C GLY A 293 9.93 18.52 13.94
N LYS A 294 9.85 19.14 12.75
CA LYS A 294 9.10 18.60 11.61
C LYS A 294 9.63 17.24 11.16
N SER A 295 10.94 17.05 11.11
CA SER A 295 11.55 15.76 10.74
C SER A 295 11.22 14.65 11.73
N LEU A 296 11.15 14.95 13.03
CA LEU A 296 10.69 13.99 14.04
C LEU A 296 9.21 13.64 13.87
N LEU A 297 8.36 14.63 13.58
CA LEU A 297 6.93 14.38 13.29
C LEU A 297 6.74 13.50 12.05
N ARG A 298 7.57 13.68 11.01
CA ARG A 298 7.58 12.80 9.81
C ARG A 298 7.99 11.37 10.15
N LYS A 299 8.99 11.20 11.01
CA LYS A 299 9.53 9.89 11.43
C LYS A 299 8.60 9.09 12.35
N LEU A 300 7.55 9.69 12.91
CA LEU A 300 6.56 8.96 13.70
C LEU A 300 5.81 7.94 12.82
N SER A 301 5.95 6.65 13.11
CA SER A 301 5.16 5.60 12.48
C SER A 301 3.79 5.44 13.15
N LEU A 302 2.85 4.80 12.46
CA LEU A 302 1.53 4.48 13.01
C LEU A 302 1.63 3.63 14.29
N GLU A 303 2.48 2.60 14.29
CA GLU A 303 2.72 1.72 15.45
C GLU A 303 3.22 2.53 16.66
N ARG A 304 4.03 3.57 16.45
CA ARG A 304 4.52 4.44 17.53
C ARG A 304 3.44 5.34 18.10
N ILE A 305 2.51 5.80 17.26
CA ILE A 305 1.35 6.56 17.73
C ILE A 305 0.42 5.68 18.55
N GLU A 306 0.13 4.46 18.08
CA GLU A 306 -0.69 3.49 18.82
C GLU A 306 -0.05 3.15 20.17
N GLU A 307 1.27 2.96 20.18
CA GLU A 307 2.04 2.74 21.40
C GLU A 307 1.93 3.91 22.38
N LEU A 308 2.13 5.15 21.90
CA LEU A 308 1.99 6.36 22.71
C LEU A 308 0.60 6.47 23.31
N CYS A 309 -0.45 6.23 22.51
CA CYS A 309 -1.84 6.28 22.97
C CYS A 309 -2.11 5.27 24.09
N GLY A 310 -1.50 4.07 24.02
CA GLY A 310 -1.65 3.05 25.05
C GLY A 310 -0.85 3.29 26.33
N GLN A 311 0.31 3.97 26.24
CA GLN A 311 1.24 4.11 27.37
C GLN A 311 1.23 5.48 28.05
N ALA A 312 0.96 6.56 27.31
CA ALA A 312 1.01 7.93 27.82
C ALA A 312 -0.08 8.80 27.16
N PRO A 313 -1.36 8.62 27.56
CA PRO A 313 -2.51 9.27 26.91
C PRO A 313 -2.47 10.81 27.00
N ASP A 314 -1.93 11.37 28.08
CA ASP A 314 -1.77 12.82 28.22
C ASP A 314 -0.80 13.38 27.17
N ASN A 315 0.32 12.67 26.95
CA ASN A 315 1.28 13.01 25.90
C ASN A 315 0.71 12.77 24.50
N ALA A 316 -0.14 11.76 24.31
CA ALA A 316 -0.85 11.55 23.05
C ALA A 316 -1.75 12.74 22.70
N GLY A 317 -2.49 13.27 23.68
CA GLY A 317 -3.32 14.46 23.50
C GLY A 317 -2.52 15.70 23.10
N ARG A 318 -1.39 15.93 23.77
CA ARG A 318 -0.44 17.00 23.45
C ARG A 318 0.15 16.85 22.04
N LEU A 319 0.65 15.66 21.72
CA LEU A 319 1.19 15.36 20.40
C LEU A 319 0.14 15.58 19.30
N ALA A 320 -1.11 15.18 19.53
CA ALA A 320 -2.17 15.32 18.54
C ALA A 320 -2.42 16.78 18.16
N VAL A 321 -2.36 17.71 19.10
CA VAL A 321 -2.48 19.15 18.80
C VAL A 321 -1.33 19.63 17.93
N VAL A 322 -0.08 19.33 18.32
CA VAL A 322 1.11 19.72 17.56
C VAL A 322 1.15 19.08 16.17
N TYR A 323 0.77 17.81 16.08
CA TYR A 323 0.72 17.07 14.83
C TYR A 323 -0.34 17.64 13.88
N ALA A 324 -1.52 17.99 14.40
CA ALA A 324 -2.56 18.65 13.62
C ALA A 324 -2.13 20.05 13.14
N GLU A 325 -1.47 20.84 14.01
CA GLU A 325 -0.93 22.16 13.64
C GLU A 325 0.15 22.04 12.56
N TRP A 326 1.05 21.08 12.70
CA TRP A 326 2.06 20.77 11.70
C TRP A 326 1.41 20.45 10.34
N VAL A 327 0.39 19.60 10.34
CA VAL A 327 -0.34 19.21 9.12
C VAL A 327 -1.06 20.40 8.50
N ALA A 328 -1.70 21.24 9.31
CA ALA A 328 -2.42 22.41 8.82
C ALA A 328 -1.49 23.51 8.25
N SER A 329 -0.23 23.56 8.72
CA SER A 329 0.74 24.61 8.35
C SER A 329 1.78 24.17 7.31
N SER A 330 1.81 22.88 6.94
CA SER A 330 2.81 22.32 6.02
C SER A 330 2.22 21.90 4.67
N GLY A 331 3.05 21.96 3.63
CA GLY A 331 2.76 21.33 2.34
C GLY A 331 3.31 19.90 2.30
N PHE A 332 2.53 18.97 1.75
CA PHE A 332 2.91 17.57 1.64
C PHE A 332 2.95 17.12 0.19
N ASN A 333 3.83 16.17 -0.11
CA ASN A 333 3.76 15.47 -1.39
C ASN A 333 2.48 14.61 -1.40
N PHE A 334 1.90 14.42 -2.58
CA PHE A 334 0.63 13.72 -2.77
C PHE A 334 0.56 12.36 -2.05
N ASP A 335 1.67 11.61 -2.06
CA ASP A 335 1.74 10.27 -1.47
C ASP A 335 1.86 10.27 0.06
N ALA A 336 2.35 11.36 0.67
CA ALA A 336 2.52 11.48 2.12
C ALA A 336 1.18 11.65 2.87
N CYS A 337 0.16 12.15 2.18
CA CYS A 337 -1.12 12.51 2.78
C CYS A 337 -1.86 11.30 3.40
N ASP A 338 -1.76 10.11 2.81
CA ASP A 338 -2.47 8.93 3.31
C ASP A 338 -1.92 8.47 4.65
N GLY A 339 -0.59 8.28 4.74
CA GLY A 339 0.04 7.88 5.99
C GLY A 339 -0.10 8.94 7.09
N ILE A 340 -0.14 10.23 6.74
CA ILE A 340 -0.45 11.31 7.71
C ILE A 340 -1.90 11.18 8.19
N ALA A 341 -2.84 10.89 7.29
CA ALA A 341 -4.24 10.72 7.63
C ALA A 341 -4.48 9.50 8.54
N ASP A 342 -3.82 8.37 8.27
CA ASP A 342 -3.88 7.18 9.13
C ASP A 342 -3.37 7.47 10.54
N ARG A 343 -2.29 8.24 10.65
CA ARG A 343 -1.73 8.71 11.92
C ARG A 343 -2.66 9.65 12.68
N LEU A 344 -3.28 10.61 11.99
CA LEU A 344 -4.32 11.48 12.58
C LEU A 344 -5.52 10.68 13.07
N SER A 345 -5.97 9.68 12.31
CA SER A 345 -7.09 8.80 12.66
C SER A 345 -6.80 7.98 13.93
N ALA A 346 -5.58 7.44 14.04
CA ALA A 346 -5.14 6.72 15.24
C ALA A 346 -5.14 7.63 16.49
N LEU A 347 -4.67 8.87 16.35
CA LEU A 347 -4.72 9.87 17.43
C LEU A 347 -6.17 10.18 17.82
N ILE A 348 -7.06 10.47 16.87
CA ILE A 348 -8.48 10.81 17.10
C ILE A 348 -9.19 9.75 17.95
N SER A 349 -8.83 8.48 17.81
CA SER A 349 -9.46 7.38 18.54
C SER A 349 -9.24 7.44 20.05
N SER A 350 -8.14 8.04 20.51
CA SER A 350 -7.65 7.90 21.90
C SER A 350 -7.44 9.22 22.65
N VAL A 351 -7.51 10.38 21.98
CA VAL A 351 -7.16 11.68 22.57
C VAL A 351 -8.37 12.47 23.08
N PRO A 352 -8.18 13.50 23.94
CA PRO A 352 -9.25 14.37 24.42
C PRO A 352 -9.97 15.13 23.30
N ILE A 353 -11.22 15.56 23.55
CA ILE A 353 -12.11 16.22 22.58
C ILE A 353 -11.42 17.36 21.83
N THR A 354 -10.69 18.24 22.52
CA THR A 354 -10.00 19.38 21.89
C THR A 354 -9.03 18.91 20.82
N ALA A 355 -8.16 17.94 21.15
CA ALA A 355 -7.19 17.39 20.20
C ALA A 355 -7.86 16.64 19.04
N LYS A 356 -8.97 15.90 19.30
CA LYS A 356 -9.74 15.25 18.23
C LYS A 356 -10.21 16.27 17.18
N VAL A 357 -10.72 17.41 17.63
CA VAL A 357 -11.24 18.46 16.73
C VAL A 357 -10.13 19.07 15.88
N GLU A 358 -8.96 19.33 16.46
CA GLU A 358 -7.79 19.81 15.69
C GLU A 358 -7.38 18.81 14.61
N CYS A 359 -7.31 17.52 14.95
CA CYS A 359 -6.99 16.47 13.97
C CYS A 359 -8.05 16.36 12.86
N LEU A 360 -9.34 16.46 13.17
CA LEU A 360 -10.42 16.45 12.18
C LEU A 360 -10.35 17.65 11.24
N MET A 361 -10.04 18.84 11.77
CA MET A 361 -9.82 20.04 10.97
C MET A 361 -8.59 19.88 10.05
N ALA A 362 -7.49 19.32 10.55
CA ALA A 362 -6.31 19.03 9.75
C ALA A 362 -6.61 18.04 8.61
N LEU A 363 -7.38 16.97 8.88
CA LEU A 363 -7.82 16.01 7.85
C LEU A 363 -8.65 16.68 6.74
N LEU A 364 -9.65 17.50 7.10
CA LEU A 364 -10.49 18.20 6.14
C LEU A 364 -9.66 19.10 5.23
N LEU A 365 -8.80 19.93 5.82
CA LEU A 365 -8.01 20.90 5.07
C LEU A 365 -6.93 20.23 4.23
N MET A 366 -6.23 19.22 4.75
CA MET A 366 -5.21 18.48 4.00
C MET A 366 -5.84 17.69 2.84
N GLY A 367 -6.92 16.96 3.10
CA GLY A 367 -7.58 16.15 2.08
C GLY A 367 -8.06 16.98 0.90
N THR A 368 -8.73 18.09 1.18
CA THR A 368 -9.32 18.96 0.15
C THR A 368 -8.27 19.80 -0.59
N SER A 369 -7.21 20.25 0.09
CA SER A 369 -6.12 21.00 -0.56
C SER A 369 -5.27 20.16 -1.53
N HIS A 370 -5.16 18.85 -1.29
CA HIS A 370 -4.38 17.94 -2.14
C HIS A 370 -5.25 17.05 -3.04
N ASN A 371 -6.58 17.25 -3.04
CA ASN A 371 -7.56 16.43 -3.77
C ASN A 371 -7.40 14.93 -3.49
N ARG A 372 -7.21 14.57 -2.22
CA ARG A 372 -6.87 13.21 -1.80
C ARG A 372 -8.12 12.48 -1.31
N TRP A 373 -8.79 11.79 -2.23
CA TRP A 373 -10.07 11.11 -1.96
C TRP A 373 -10.04 10.14 -0.78
N TYR A 374 -8.91 9.48 -0.52
CA TYR A 374 -8.74 8.62 0.65
C TYR A 374 -8.95 9.41 1.95
N VAL A 375 -8.24 10.52 2.09
CA VAL A 375 -8.30 11.42 3.25
C VAL A 375 -9.66 12.10 3.36
N GLU A 376 -10.23 12.53 2.24
CA GLU A 376 -11.58 13.13 2.22
C GLU A 376 -12.66 12.13 2.68
N ARG A 377 -12.59 10.88 2.19
CA ARG A 377 -13.52 9.82 2.63
C ARG A 377 -13.31 9.46 4.09
N MET A 378 -12.08 9.44 4.57
CA MET A 378 -11.77 9.22 5.98
C MET A 378 -12.40 10.30 6.86
N PHE A 379 -12.24 11.58 6.50
CA PHE A 379 -12.87 12.68 7.20
C PHE A 379 -14.40 12.53 7.26
N VAL A 380 -15.05 12.22 6.13
CA VAL A 380 -16.51 11.99 6.09
C VAL A 380 -16.91 10.83 7.00
N SER A 381 -16.17 9.73 6.97
CA SER A 381 -16.45 8.56 7.80
C SER A 381 -16.36 8.89 9.29
N LEU A 382 -15.31 9.61 9.70
CA LEU A 382 -15.09 10.02 11.09
C LEU A 382 -16.10 11.07 11.56
N CYS A 383 -16.59 11.93 10.66
CA CYS A 383 -17.57 12.98 10.95
C CYS A 383 -19.02 12.61 10.58
N SER A 384 -19.31 11.32 10.42
CA SER A 384 -20.63 10.82 10.05
C SER A 384 -21.64 10.94 11.21
N ALA A 385 -22.84 10.36 11.04
CA ALA A 385 -23.90 10.40 12.05
C ALA A 385 -23.50 9.80 13.41
N ASP A 386 -22.49 8.91 13.43
CA ASP A 386 -22.02 8.24 14.65
C ASP A 386 -20.99 9.07 15.43
N LEU A 387 -20.66 10.29 14.99
CA LEU A 387 -19.73 11.17 15.70
C LEU A 387 -20.29 11.57 17.09
N ASP A 388 -19.48 11.40 18.13
CA ASP A 388 -19.81 11.80 19.50
C ASP A 388 -20.34 13.24 19.57
N GLU A 389 -21.52 13.43 20.16
CA GLU A 389 -22.20 14.72 20.20
C GLU A 389 -21.34 15.87 20.80
N PRO A 390 -20.55 15.65 21.88
CA PRO A 390 -19.62 16.68 22.39
C PRO A 390 -18.55 17.09 21.37
N VAL A 391 -18.03 16.14 20.58
CA VAL A 391 -17.04 16.41 19.52
C VAL A 391 -17.70 17.17 18.39
N ALA A 392 -18.91 16.75 17.96
CA ALA A 392 -19.68 17.44 16.94
C ALA A 392 -19.99 18.90 17.33
N LYS A 393 -20.35 19.15 18.61
CA LYS A 393 -20.58 20.52 19.13
C LYS A 393 -19.32 21.37 19.06
N ARG A 394 -18.18 20.83 19.48
CA ARG A 394 -16.91 21.57 19.44
C ARG A 394 -16.45 21.83 18.00
N LEU A 395 -16.53 20.83 17.13
CA LEU A 395 -16.18 20.98 15.72
C LEU A 395 -17.09 22.00 15.00
N ALA A 396 -18.38 22.03 15.33
CA ALA A 396 -19.29 23.06 14.82
C ALA A 396 -18.91 24.49 15.24
N ILE A 397 -18.30 24.66 16.43
CA ILE A 397 -17.77 25.96 16.85
C ILE A 397 -16.56 26.32 15.98
N GLU A 398 -15.65 25.38 15.74
CA GLU A 398 -14.48 25.61 14.88
C GLU A 398 -14.87 25.90 13.42
N PHE A 399 -15.93 25.26 12.92
CA PHE A 399 -16.49 25.56 11.61
C PHE A 399 -16.92 27.02 11.51
N ARG A 400 -17.66 27.52 12.52
CA ARG A 400 -18.07 28.93 12.58
C ARG A 400 -16.88 29.87 12.71
N ALA A 401 -15.82 29.48 13.40
CA ALA A 401 -14.62 30.29 13.57
C ALA A 401 -13.78 30.40 12.27
N SER A 402 -13.76 29.34 11.45
CA SER A 402 -12.97 29.24 10.23
C SER A 402 -13.74 29.57 8.94
N ASP A 403 -15.07 29.65 9.04
CA ASP A 403 -16.09 30.02 8.06
C ASP A 403 -15.68 29.79 6.59
N GLU A 404 -15.10 30.80 5.93
CA GLU A 404 -14.78 30.79 4.51
C GLU A 404 -13.84 29.64 4.09
N LYS A 405 -12.90 29.24 4.96
CA LYS A 405 -11.98 28.12 4.67
C LYS A 405 -12.73 26.79 4.68
N VAL A 406 -13.61 26.61 5.64
CA VAL A 406 -14.39 25.37 5.81
C VAL A 406 -15.42 25.25 4.71
N CYS A 407 -16.12 26.34 4.35
CA CYS A 407 -17.08 26.31 3.25
C CYS A 407 -16.43 25.92 1.92
N ARG A 408 -15.22 26.43 1.64
CA ARG A 408 -14.45 26.03 0.45
C ARG A 408 -14.05 24.56 0.49
N ALA A 409 -13.53 24.09 1.63
CA ALA A 409 -13.13 22.70 1.80
C ALA A 409 -14.31 21.73 1.64
N VAL A 410 -15.44 21.99 2.31
CA VAL A 410 -16.65 21.16 2.20
C VAL A 410 -17.22 21.19 0.78
N SER A 411 -17.27 22.36 0.14
CA SER A 411 -17.74 22.47 -1.25
C SER A 411 -16.84 21.73 -2.24
N HIS A 412 -15.53 21.63 -1.97
CA HIS A 412 -14.60 20.81 -2.73
C HIS A 412 -14.90 19.32 -2.49
N LEU A 413 -15.00 18.91 -1.23
CA LEU A 413 -15.31 17.56 -0.79
C LEU A 413 -16.62 17.02 -1.41
N GLU A 414 -17.67 17.84 -1.49
CA GLU A 414 -18.93 17.46 -2.15
C GLU A 414 -18.73 17.15 -3.66
N ARG A 415 -17.85 17.90 -4.32
CA ARG A 415 -17.56 17.74 -5.75
C ARG A 415 -16.58 16.61 -6.05
N SER A 416 -15.54 16.45 -5.23
CA SER A 416 -14.43 15.52 -5.47
C SER A 416 -14.80 14.06 -5.25
N ILE A 417 -15.55 13.75 -4.19
CA ILE A 417 -15.95 12.38 -3.82
C ILE A 417 -17.45 12.12 -3.94
N HIS A 418 -18.20 13.06 -4.53
CA HIS A 418 -19.64 12.95 -4.80
C HIS A 418 -20.47 12.65 -3.54
N VAL A 419 -20.19 13.36 -2.45
CA VAL A 419 -20.91 13.24 -1.18
C VAL A 419 -21.71 14.51 -0.91
N SER A 420 -22.74 14.44 -0.07
CA SER A 420 -23.46 15.64 0.38
C SER A 420 -23.03 16.01 1.81
N ARG A 421 -23.00 17.30 2.15
CA ARG A 421 -22.79 17.75 3.53
C ARG A 421 -23.79 17.16 4.53
N THR A 422 -24.96 16.69 4.07
CA THR A 422 -25.94 15.98 4.91
C THR A 422 -25.48 14.59 5.33
N SER A 423 -24.41 14.05 4.74
CA SER A 423 -23.77 12.82 5.19
C SER A 423 -22.92 13.01 6.44
N LEU A 424 -22.59 14.27 6.80
CA LEU A 424 -21.94 14.59 8.07
C LEU A 424 -22.96 14.56 9.22
N HIS A 425 -22.46 14.53 10.45
CA HIS A 425 -23.28 14.62 11.65
C HIS A 425 -24.31 15.77 11.55
N PRO A 426 -25.59 15.57 11.93
CA PRO A 426 -26.66 16.54 11.70
C PRO A 426 -26.36 17.97 12.20
N LEU A 427 -25.67 18.09 13.32
CA LEU A 427 -25.24 19.39 13.86
C LEU A 427 -24.23 20.11 12.95
N LEU A 428 -23.31 19.38 12.33
CA LEU A 428 -22.33 19.92 11.40
C LEU A 428 -23.03 20.33 10.10
N ALA A 429 -23.92 19.49 9.58
CA ALA A 429 -24.71 19.79 8.38
C ALA A 429 -25.57 21.04 8.57
N HIS A 430 -26.22 21.19 9.74
CA HIS A 430 -26.96 22.39 10.10
C HIS A 430 -26.06 23.63 10.16
N THR A 431 -24.93 23.54 10.88
CA THR A 431 -23.96 24.63 11.00
C THR A 431 -23.44 25.08 9.62
N LEU A 432 -23.13 24.13 8.73
CA LEU A 432 -22.69 24.40 7.37
C LEU A 432 -23.77 25.00 6.46
N GLY A 433 -25.05 24.92 6.83
CA GLY A 433 -26.14 25.63 6.14
C GLY A 433 -26.42 27.02 6.72
N GLU A 434 -25.83 27.36 7.86
CA GLU A 434 -25.87 28.71 8.43
C GLU A 434 -24.70 29.57 7.92
N ILE A 435 -23.51 28.99 7.78
CA ILE A 435 -22.28 29.72 7.44
C ILE A 435 -21.89 29.60 5.95
N CYS A 436 -22.34 28.53 5.29
CA CYS A 436 -22.25 28.34 3.84
C CYS A 436 -23.68 28.30 3.25
#